data_AF-A0A196QQH4-F1
#
_entry.id   AF-A0A196QQH4-F1
#
_cell.length_a   1.000
_cell.length_b   1.000
_cell.length_c   1.000
_cell.angle_alpha   90.00
_cell.angle_beta   90.00
_cell.angle_gamma   90.00
#
_symmetry.space_group_name_H-M   'P 1'
#
loop_
_entity.id
_entity.type
_entity.pdbx_description
1 polymer ?
#
loop_
_entity_poly.entity_id
_entity_poly.type
_entity_poly.pdbx_seq_one_letter_code
_entity_poly.pdbx_strand_id
1 'polypeptide(L)'
;MTKGKTDLATQLLEQHVKHELASLKGAKLRKFLEQELDELWSYAGEITLNRITSEEQVMGVIQRIVMDMELDAGIPELAAEMATEVLNADVQSQTTLGEIITREQATGFLEEALELRQQRERVISEIMAHPVYQELVSNVVYHGLVNYLYEDNLITKSVPGVGSMMKFGKRMANRAVPGLDETFERRLKAWLSDSLPGLISRSEQFLHSALSDDELRDSVMAAWVSLEDRTIAELHEGLGDVELQEFVVLGYEFWLQFRKTGYFENCARAVVSHLFVKYGERPLTDLLGDMGVSREVVMAEIDAYAIPVIDVLREEGYVEALIRRRLAPFYKSAAARKILQQEA
;
A
#
# COMPACT_ATOMS: atom_id res chain seq x y z
N MET A 1 26.00 69.03 -3.98
CA MET A 1 25.79 68.25 -5.23
C MET A 1 25.52 66.75 -5.01
N THR A 2 25.49 66.24 -3.77
CA THR A 2 25.23 64.82 -3.44
C THR A 2 23.75 64.40 -3.47
N LYS A 3 22.82 65.35 -3.33
CA LYS A 3 21.37 65.08 -3.26
C LYS A 3 20.76 64.63 -4.61
N GLY A 4 21.17 65.23 -5.74
CA GLY A 4 20.66 64.88 -7.07
C GLY A 4 21.18 63.57 -7.67
N LYS A 5 22.32 63.04 -7.19
CA LYS A 5 22.90 61.78 -7.70
C LYS A 5 22.43 60.54 -6.92
N THR A 6 22.15 60.73 -5.62
CA THR A 6 21.44 59.71 -4.81
C THR A 6 20.01 59.50 -5.33
N ASP A 7 19.44 60.54 -5.95
CA ASP A 7 18.16 60.50 -6.65
C ASP A 7 18.23 59.63 -7.92
N LEU A 8 19.25 59.75 -8.79
CA LEU A 8 19.39 58.91 -9.99
C LEU A 8 19.50 57.41 -9.67
N ALA A 9 20.31 57.02 -8.68
CA ALA A 9 20.41 55.61 -8.27
C ALA A 9 19.07 55.06 -7.74
N THR A 10 18.28 55.90 -7.08
CA THR A 10 16.93 55.55 -6.60
C THR A 10 15.96 55.43 -7.78
N GLN A 11 15.99 56.37 -8.73
CA GLN A 11 15.16 56.33 -9.93
C GLN A 11 15.45 55.07 -10.78
N LEU A 12 16.72 54.71 -10.96
CA LEU A 12 17.11 53.49 -11.66
C LEU A 12 16.62 52.23 -10.95
N LEU A 13 16.72 52.18 -9.62
CA LEU A 13 16.16 51.08 -8.83
C LEU A 13 14.63 50.97 -9.05
N GLU A 14 13.89 52.07 -8.99
CA GLU A 14 12.43 52.06 -9.24
C GLU A 14 12.09 51.57 -10.65
N GLN A 15 12.82 52.02 -11.66
CA GLN A 15 12.60 51.58 -13.04
C GLN A 15 12.95 50.10 -13.22
N HIS A 16 14.03 49.64 -12.59
CA HIS A 16 14.43 48.23 -12.66
C HIS A 16 13.42 47.33 -11.96
N VAL A 17 12.92 47.71 -10.78
CA VAL A 17 11.84 46.97 -10.09
C VAL A 17 10.59 46.88 -10.98
N LYS A 18 10.17 47.99 -11.60
CA LYS A 18 9.02 48.00 -12.52
C LYS A 18 9.25 47.11 -13.74
N HIS A 19 10.47 47.11 -14.28
CA HIS A 19 10.84 46.26 -15.42
C HIS A 19 10.74 44.78 -15.07
N GLU A 20 11.34 44.36 -13.96
CA GLU A 20 11.31 42.97 -13.48
C GLU A 20 9.88 42.52 -13.20
N LEU A 21 9.08 43.33 -12.49
CA LEU A 21 7.66 43.03 -12.24
C LEU A 21 6.85 42.84 -13.52
N ALA A 22 7.11 43.66 -14.55
CA ALA A 22 6.46 43.54 -15.84
C ALA A 22 6.92 42.31 -16.63
N SER A 23 8.11 41.77 -16.34
CA SER A 23 8.62 40.53 -16.93
C SER A 23 8.06 39.28 -16.24
N LEU A 24 7.80 39.34 -14.93
CA LEU A 24 7.22 38.27 -14.12
C LEU A 24 5.67 38.30 -14.13
N LYS A 25 5.08 38.45 -15.32
CA LYS A 25 3.63 38.45 -15.50
C LYS A 25 3.18 37.79 -16.80
N GLY A 26 2.13 37.00 -16.72
CA GLY A 26 1.41 36.42 -17.86
C GLY A 26 2.34 35.70 -18.83
N ALA A 27 2.17 35.96 -20.14
CA ALA A 27 2.94 35.30 -21.19
C ALA A 27 4.47 35.50 -21.08
N LYS A 28 4.93 36.61 -20.49
CA LYS A 28 6.37 36.86 -20.29
C LYS A 28 6.95 35.96 -19.20
N LEU A 29 6.22 35.79 -18.10
CA LEU A 29 6.61 34.87 -17.03
C LEU A 29 6.67 33.44 -17.56
N ARG A 30 5.62 33.01 -18.28
CA ARG A 30 5.58 31.67 -18.86
C ARG A 30 6.77 31.43 -19.79
N LYS A 31 7.05 32.36 -20.71
CA LYS A 31 8.19 32.25 -21.63
C LYS A 31 9.53 32.21 -20.89
N PHE A 32 9.67 32.99 -19.82
CA PHE A 32 10.87 32.98 -18.99
C PHE A 32 11.06 31.61 -18.32
N LEU A 33 10.02 31.08 -17.66
CA LEU A 33 10.08 29.77 -16.99
C LEU A 33 10.32 28.62 -17.97
N GLU A 34 9.72 28.69 -19.16
CA GLU A 34 9.95 27.74 -20.24
C GLU A 34 11.42 27.74 -20.68
N GLN A 35 12.02 28.92 -20.89
CA GLN A 35 13.43 29.02 -21.24
C GLN A 35 14.34 28.50 -20.12
N GLU A 36 14.08 28.87 -18.86
CA GLU A 36 14.87 28.38 -17.72
C GLU A 36 14.75 26.85 -17.58
N LEU A 37 13.55 26.29 -17.79
CA LEU A 37 13.34 24.86 -17.79
C LEU A 37 14.15 24.18 -18.90
N ASP A 38 14.13 24.71 -20.13
CA ASP A 38 14.89 24.14 -21.25
C ASP A 38 16.40 24.13 -20.97
N GLU A 39 16.93 25.24 -20.44
CA GLU A 39 18.34 25.36 -20.07
C GLU A 39 18.70 24.38 -18.94
N LEU A 40 17.91 24.33 -17.87
CA LEU A 40 18.12 23.42 -16.74
C LEU A 40 18.00 21.95 -17.14
N TRP A 41 17.05 21.61 -18.03
CA TRP A 41 16.87 20.26 -18.53
C TRP A 41 18.06 19.81 -19.39
N SER A 42 18.59 20.72 -20.22
CA SER A 42 19.82 20.47 -20.97
C SER A 42 20.99 20.20 -20.03
N TYR A 43 21.18 21.00 -18.98
CA TYR A 43 22.24 20.77 -17.99
C TYR A 43 22.03 19.46 -17.22
N ALA A 44 20.79 19.10 -16.90
CA ALA A 44 20.47 17.82 -16.26
C ALA A 44 20.88 16.61 -17.13
N GLY A 45 20.90 16.76 -18.45
CA GLY A 45 21.40 15.76 -19.39
C GLY A 45 22.93 15.59 -19.38
N GLU A 46 23.67 16.51 -18.77
CA GLU A 46 25.14 16.49 -18.70
C GLU A 46 25.69 16.24 -17.29
N ILE A 47 24.88 16.50 -16.27
CA ILE A 47 25.25 16.38 -14.86
C ILE A 47 24.81 15.02 -14.32
N THR A 48 25.68 14.38 -13.55
CA THR A 48 25.39 13.10 -12.91
C THR A 48 24.78 13.27 -11.52
N LEU A 49 24.07 12.24 -11.03
CA LEU A 49 23.51 12.25 -9.67
C LEU A 49 24.59 12.48 -8.60
N ASN A 50 25.75 11.82 -8.74
CA ASN A 50 26.89 11.95 -7.82
C ASN A 50 27.49 13.35 -7.76
N ARG A 51 27.24 14.20 -8.78
CA ARG A 51 27.72 15.57 -8.81
C ARG A 51 26.85 16.53 -8.01
N ILE A 52 25.55 16.23 -7.86
CA ILE A 52 24.60 17.11 -7.17
C ILE A 52 24.26 16.64 -5.75
N THR A 53 24.41 15.34 -5.47
CA THR A 53 24.14 14.79 -4.15
C THR A 53 24.95 13.52 -3.87
N SER A 54 24.87 13.02 -2.64
CA SER A 54 25.51 11.78 -2.20
C SER A 54 24.53 10.88 -1.45
N GLU A 55 24.86 9.59 -1.36
CA GLU A 55 24.11 8.61 -0.55
C GLU A 55 23.92 9.12 0.89
N GLU A 56 24.96 9.69 1.50
CA GLU A 56 24.91 10.24 2.85
C GLU A 56 23.92 11.40 2.96
N GLN A 57 23.88 12.29 1.97
CA GLN A 57 22.95 13.42 1.98
C GLN A 57 21.50 12.95 1.85
N VAL A 58 21.22 12.01 0.94
CA VAL A 58 19.89 11.43 0.76
C VAL A 58 19.46 10.66 2.02
N MET A 59 20.34 9.82 2.56
CA MET A 59 20.05 9.10 3.81
C MET A 59 19.85 10.06 4.99
N GLY A 60 20.60 11.16 5.04
CA GLY A 60 20.42 12.21 6.04
C GLY A 60 19.05 12.89 5.95
N VAL A 61 18.48 13.06 4.75
CA VAL A 61 17.10 13.55 4.57
C VAL A 61 16.10 12.50 5.07
N ILE A 62 16.27 11.24 4.70
CA ILE A 62 15.40 10.13 5.17
C ILE A 62 15.39 10.08 6.69
N GLN A 63 16.57 10.14 7.33
CA GLN A 63 16.68 10.15 8.79
C GLN A 63 15.88 11.31 9.39
N ARG A 64 16.15 12.55 8.96
CA ARG A 64 15.52 13.74 9.55
C ARG A 64 14.02 13.82 9.31
N ILE A 65 13.56 13.50 8.11
CA ILE A 65 12.16 13.73 7.69
C ILE A 65 11.30 12.49 7.88
N VAL A 66 11.81 11.31 7.53
CA VAL A 66 11.03 10.08 7.55
C VAL A 66 11.12 9.39 8.91
N MET A 67 12.27 9.41 9.58
CA MET A 67 12.47 8.66 10.83
C MET A 67 12.26 9.53 12.08
N ASP A 68 12.88 10.71 12.11
CA ASP A 68 12.98 11.53 13.32
C ASP A 68 11.86 12.56 13.45
N MET A 69 11.34 13.09 12.33
CA MET A 69 10.34 14.16 12.34
C MET A 69 9.10 13.73 13.13
N GLU A 70 8.83 14.42 14.23
CA GLU A 70 7.58 14.27 14.96
C GLU A 70 6.44 14.76 14.06
N LEU A 71 5.49 13.86 13.80
CA LEU A 71 4.31 14.19 13.02
C LEU A 71 3.26 14.76 13.97
N ASP A 72 2.69 15.91 13.61
CA ASP A 72 1.65 16.56 14.39
C ASP A 72 0.40 15.67 14.48
N ALA A 73 -0.31 15.74 15.60
CA ALA A 73 -1.51 14.95 15.87
C ALA A 73 -2.65 15.24 14.87
N GLY A 74 -2.62 16.36 14.14
CA GLY A 74 -3.60 16.66 13.09
C GLY A 74 -3.49 15.80 11.82
N ILE A 75 -2.35 15.13 11.58
CA ILE A 75 -2.18 14.32 10.35
C ILE A 75 -3.08 13.07 10.33
N PRO A 76 -3.13 12.25 11.39
CA PRO A 76 -4.05 11.11 11.45
C PRO A 76 -5.52 11.50 11.38
N GLU A 77 -5.88 12.61 12.04
CA GLU A 77 -7.25 13.14 12.02
C GLU A 77 -7.65 13.52 10.59
N LEU A 78 -6.80 14.28 9.90
CA LEU A 78 -7.03 14.64 8.50
C LEU A 78 -7.09 13.41 7.60
N ALA A 79 -6.21 12.42 7.79
CA ALA A 79 -6.22 11.19 6.99
C ALA A 79 -7.52 10.40 7.18
N ALA A 80 -8.01 10.29 8.42
CA ALA A 80 -9.28 9.65 8.72
C ALA A 80 -10.49 10.39 8.12
N GLU A 81 -10.48 11.73 8.20
CA GLU A 81 -11.52 12.57 7.59
C GLU A 81 -11.55 12.39 6.07
N MET A 82 -10.39 12.47 5.40
CA MET A 82 -10.31 12.29 3.95
C MET A 82 -10.69 10.87 3.51
N ALA A 83 -10.32 9.84 4.28
CA ALA A 83 -10.74 8.47 4.01
C ALA A 83 -12.27 8.33 4.10
N THR A 84 -12.88 8.94 5.12
CA THR A 84 -14.33 8.96 5.29
C THR A 84 -15.03 9.65 4.11
N GLU A 85 -14.52 10.78 3.65
CA GLU A 85 -15.04 11.48 2.47
C GLU A 85 -14.98 10.60 1.21
N VAL A 86 -13.87 9.89 0.99
CA VAL A 86 -13.74 8.97 -0.16
C VAL A 86 -14.74 7.83 -0.09
N LEU A 87 -15.00 7.28 1.09
CA LEU A 87 -15.95 6.17 1.27
C LEU A 87 -17.40 6.60 1.08
N ASN A 88 -17.71 7.85 1.41
CA ASN A 88 -19.04 8.43 1.26
C ASN A 88 -19.26 9.10 -0.11
N ALA A 89 -18.24 9.16 -0.96
CA ALA A 89 -18.33 9.80 -2.26
C ALA A 89 -19.27 9.03 -3.21
N ASP A 90 -20.10 9.75 -3.96
CA ASP A 90 -21.07 9.17 -4.91
C ASP A 90 -20.43 8.19 -5.91
N VAL A 91 -19.16 8.42 -6.25
CA VAL A 91 -18.36 7.57 -7.16
C VAL A 91 -18.32 6.10 -6.71
N GLN A 92 -18.40 5.81 -5.40
CA GLN A 92 -18.39 4.45 -4.86
C GLN A 92 -19.61 3.63 -5.30
N SER A 93 -20.76 4.29 -5.45
CA SER A 93 -22.01 3.68 -5.91
C SER A 93 -22.14 3.60 -7.43
N GLN A 94 -21.24 4.28 -8.16
CA GLN A 94 -21.27 4.36 -9.63
C GLN A 94 -20.17 3.54 -10.30
N THR A 95 -19.11 3.20 -9.56
CA THR A 95 -17.95 2.48 -10.09
C THR A 95 -18.03 1.01 -9.72
N THR A 96 -17.89 0.13 -10.70
CA THR A 96 -17.84 -1.32 -10.45
C THR A 96 -16.41 -1.81 -10.20
N LEU A 97 -16.25 -2.96 -9.55
CA LEU A 97 -14.92 -3.55 -9.31
C LEU A 97 -14.15 -3.77 -10.63
N GLY A 98 -14.84 -4.21 -11.69
CA GLY A 98 -14.25 -4.45 -13.01
C GLY A 98 -13.74 -3.18 -13.71
N GLU A 99 -14.21 -2.00 -13.32
CA GLU A 99 -13.69 -0.71 -13.80
C GLU A 99 -12.38 -0.30 -13.09
N ILE A 100 -12.13 -0.82 -11.88
CA ILE A 100 -10.92 -0.51 -11.10
C ILE A 100 -9.80 -1.50 -11.40
N ILE A 101 -10.12 -2.79 -11.43
CA ILE A 101 -9.17 -3.86 -11.73
C ILE A 101 -9.77 -4.72 -12.84
N THR A 102 -9.04 -4.83 -13.95
CA THR A 102 -9.47 -5.66 -15.07
C THR A 102 -9.32 -7.14 -14.72
N ARG A 103 -10.09 -7.99 -15.39
CA ARG A 103 -10.00 -9.44 -15.27
C ARG A 103 -8.57 -9.94 -15.57
N GLU A 104 -7.92 -9.37 -16.57
CA GLU A 104 -6.56 -9.71 -16.96
C GLU A 104 -5.56 -9.38 -15.85
N GLN A 105 -5.70 -8.22 -15.21
CA GLN A 105 -4.87 -7.83 -14.06
C GLN A 105 -5.12 -8.73 -12.86
N ALA A 106 -6.38 -9.03 -12.53
CA ALA A 106 -6.74 -9.95 -11.45
C ALA A 106 -6.14 -11.35 -11.67
N THR A 107 -6.23 -11.84 -12.91
CA THR A 107 -5.63 -13.11 -13.32
C THR A 107 -4.11 -13.07 -13.20
N GLY A 108 -3.45 -11.99 -13.63
CA GLY A 108 -2.00 -11.84 -13.51
C GLY A 108 -1.51 -11.85 -12.05
N PHE A 109 -2.20 -11.16 -11.14
CA PHE A 109 -1.88 -11.22 -9.71
C PHE A 109 -2.06 -12.61 -9.13
N LEU A 110 -3.13 -13.30 -9.54
CA LEU A 110 -3.41 -14.66 -9.14
C LEU A 110 -2.32 -15.63 -9.63
N GLU A 111 -1.89 -15.51 -10.88
CA GLU A 111 -0.82 -16.34 -11.44
C GLU A 111 0.49 -16.21 -10.64
N GLU A 112 0.93 -14.98 -10.36
CA GLU A 112 2.12 -14.73 -9.53
C GLU A 112 1.95 -15.29 -8.12
N ALA A 113 0.76 -15.15 -7.51
CA ALA A 113 0.46 -15.72 -6.20
C ALA A 113 0.50 -17.26 -6.21
N LEU A 114 0.08 -17.89 -7.32
CA LEU A 114 0.10 -19.35 -7.49
C LEU A 114 1.51 -19.92 -7.67
N GLU A 115 2.48 -19.11 -8.12
CA GLU A 115 3.88 -19.53 -8.22
C GLU A 115 4.50 -19.83 -6.84
N LEU A 116 3.92 -19.31 -5.76
CA LEU A 116 4.33 -19.54 -4.36
C LEU A 116 3.92 -20.92 -3.82
N ARG A 117 4.09 -21.97 -4.63
CA ARG A 117 3.68 -23.35 -4.31
C ARG A 117 4.29 -23.86 -3.01
N GLN A 118 5.58 -23.59 -2.77
CA GLN A 118 6.27 -24.07 -1.58
C GLN A 118 5.72 -23.45 -0.29
N GLN A 119 5.31 -22.18 -0.35
CA GLN A 119 4.69 -21.45 0.75
C GLN A 119 3.30 -22.01 1.02
N ARG A 120 2.50 -22.26 -0.03
CA ARG A 120 1.19 -22.91 0.09
C ARG A 120 1.30 -24.28 0.74
N GLU A 121 2.23 -25.12 0.28
CA GLU A 121 2.45 -26.44 0.86
C GLU A 121 2.81 -26.36 2.33
N ARG A 122 3.72 -25.45 2.69
CA ARG A 122 4.12 -25.23 4.09
C ARG A 122 2.94 -24.81 4.97
N VAL A 123 2.10 -23.88 4.51
CA VAL A 123 0.91 -23.43 5.25
C VAL A 123 -0.07 -24.57 5.46
N ILE A 124 -0.33 -25.39 4.43
CA ILE A 124 -1.21 -26.57 4.56
C ILE A 124 -0.64 -27.52 5.63
N SER A 125 0.65 -27.88 5.54
CA SER A 125 1.27 -28.77 6.52
C SER A 125 1.24 -28.20 7.96
N GLU A 126 1.46 -26.90 8.13
CA GLU A 126 1.39 -26.23 9.43
C GLU A 126 -0.03 -26.25 10.02
N ILE A 127 -1.06 -26.02 9.21
CA ILE A 127 -2.47 -26.11 9.62
C ILE A 127 -2.82 -27.57 9.99
N MET A 128 -2.39 -28.55 9.21
CA MET A 128 -2.64 -29.98 9.48
C MET A 128 -1.94 -30.45 10.77
N ALA A 129 -0.76 -29.91 11.05
CA ALA A 129 -0.02 -30.17 12.28
C ALA A 129 -0.61 -29.42 13.50
N HIS A 130 -1.51 -28.46 13.30
CA HIS A 130 -2.05 -27.65 14.38
C HIS A 130 -2.95 -28.48 15.32
N PRO A 131 -2.74 -28.43 16.65
CA PRO A 131 -3.49 -29.25 17.62
C PRO A 131 -5.01 -29.08 17.53
N VAL A 132 -5.49 -27.85 17.28
CA VAL A 132 -6.93 -27.56 17.12
C VAL A 132 -7.52 -28.29 15.91
N TYR A 133 -6.76 -28.39 14.81
CA TYR A 133 -7.22 -29.12 13.62
C TYR A 133 -7.30 -30.63 13.89
N GLN A 134 -6.29 -31.17 14.58
CA GLN A 134 -6.27 -32.57 14.98
C GLN A 134 -7.43 -32.92 15.92
N GLU A 135 -7.73 -32.03 16.87
CA GLU A 135 -8.87 -32.14 17.76
C GLU A 135 -10.20 -32.07 16.99
N LEU A 136 -10.33 -31.13 16.04
CA LEU A 136 -11.51 -31.02 15.18
C LEU A 136 -11.76 -32.31 14.40
N VAL A 137 -10.73 -32.86 13.72
CA VAL A 137 -10.84 -34.12 12.97
C VAL A 137 -11.22 -35.27 13.90
N SER A 138 -10.56 -35.38 15.07
CA SER A 138 -10.89 -36.39 16.07
C SER A 138 -12.34 -36.30 16.55
N ASN A 139 -12.82 -35.08 16.84
CA ASN A 139 -14.18 -34.84 17.32
C ASN A 139 -15.23 -35.10 16.24
N VAL A 140 -15.00 -34.67 15.00
CA VAL A 140 -15.92 -34.92 13.87
C VAL A 140 -16.06 -36.43 13.62
N VAL A 141 -14.96 -37.18 13.62
CA VAL A 141 -15.01 -38.64 13.42
C VAL A 141 -15.62 -39.34 14.63
N TYR A 142 -15.30 -38.92 15.85
CA TYR A 142 -15.91 -39.45 17.07
C TYR A 142 -17.43 -39.27 17.07
N HIS A 143 -17.91 -38.04 16.89
CA HIS A 143 -19.34 -37.74 16.87
C HIS A 143 -20.04 -38.34 15.66
N GLY A 144 -19.40 -38.38 14.48
CA GLY A 144 -19.96 -39.04 13.30
C GLY A 144 -20.20 -40.54 13.52
N LEU A 145 -19.25 -41.23 14.15
CA LEU A 145 -19.38 -42.66 14.47
C LEU A 145 -20.37 -42.92 15.60
N VAL A 146 -20.39 -42.07 16.63
CA VAL A 146 -21.38 -42.15 17.72
C VAL A 146 -22.79 -41.92 17.15
N ASN A 147 -23.02 -40.84 16.42
CA ASN A 147 -24.34 -40.57 15.84
C ASN A 147 -24.77 -41.66 14.86
N TYR A 148 -23.88 -42.17 14.01
CA TYR A 148 -24.20 -43.29 13.11
C TYR A 148 -24.61 -44.56 13.86
N LEU A 149 -23.98 -44.87 15.00
CA LEU A 149 -24.28 -46.09 15.74
C LEU A 149 -25.51 -45.96 16.65
N TYR A 150 -25.76 -44.75 17.17
CA TYR A 150 -26.85 -44.49 18.12
C TYR A 150 -28.14 -43.97 17.46
N GLU A 151 -28.06 -43.19 16.37
CA GLU A 151 -29.22 -42.68 15.63
C GLU A 151 -29.60 -43.57 14.43
N ASP A 152 -28.61 -44.00 13.64
CA ASP A 152 -28.80 -44.92 12.51
C ASP A 152 -28.72 -46.39 12.97
N ASN A 153 -29.72 -46.80 13.74
CA ASN A 153 -29.91 -48.08 14.43
C ASN A 153 -29.53 -49.36 13.61
N LEU A 154 -28.23 -49.66 13.49
CA LEU A 154 -27.68 -50.89 12.87
C LEU A 154 -27.93 -52.17 13.69
N ILE A 155 -28.76 -52.11 14.74
CA ILE A 155 -29.26 -53.28 15.46
C ILE A 155 -30.49 -53.92 14.75
N THR A 156 -30.98 -53.36 13.63
CA THR A 156 -32.23 -53.82 12.99
C THR A 156 -32.13 -54.39 11.57
N LYS A 157 -30.93 -54.62 11.00
CA LYS A 157 -30.85 -55.36 9.73
C LYS A 157 -30.96 -56.87 9.95
N SER A 158 -32.20 -57.36 9.88
CA SER A 158 -32.55 -58.77 9.81
C SER A 158 -32.08 -59.39 8.50
N VAL A 159 -31.34 -60.50 8.59
CA VAL A 159 -30.95 -61.34 7.45
C VAL A 159 -32.16 -62.18 7.03
N PRO A 160 -32.56 -62.22 5.74
CA PRO A 160 -33.61 -63.12 5.27
C PRO A 160 -33.11 -64.57 5.29
N GLY A 161 -33.78 -65.46 6.04
CA GLY A 161 -33.63 -66.92 5.84
C GLY A 161 -33.18 -67.79 7.02
N VAL A 162 -33.17 -67.32 8.28
CA VAL A 162 -32.96 -68.22 9.43
C VAL A 162 -34.21 -68.30 10.30
N GLY A 163 -35.08 -69.25 9.95
CA GLY A 163 -36.12 -69.74 10.84
C GLY A 163 -35.51 -70.53 12.00
N SER A 164 -36.02 -70.30 13.21
CA SER A 164 -35.63 -70.95 14.48
C SER A 164 -34.47 -70.30 15.25
N MET A 165 -34.73 -69.14 15.84
CA MET A 165 -34.19 -68.82 17.18
C MET A 165 -35.07 -67.84 17.97
N MET A 166 -36.36 -68.15 18.11
CA MET A 166 -37.33 -67.32 18.84
C MET A 166 -37.47 -67.66 20.34
N LYS A 167 -36.52 -68.40 20.94
CA LYS A 167 -36.56 -68.77 22.38
C LYS A 167 -35.30 -68.44 23.18
N PHE A 168 -34.41 -67.59 22.66
CA PHE A 168 -33.34 -66.97 23.44
C PHE A 168 -33.61 -65.49 23.79
N GLY A 169 -34.79 -64.97 23.48
CA GLY A 169 -35.16 -63.55 23.64
C GLY A 169 -35.46 -63.08 25.07
N LYS A 170 -35.42 -63.94 26.09
CA LYS A 170 -35.75 -63.55 27.49
C LYS A 170 -34.56 -63.49 28.45
N ARG A 171 -33.33 -63.77 27.97
CA ARG A 171 -32.08 -63.49 28.72
C ARG A 171 -31.17 -62.46 28.05
N MET A 172 -31.56 -61.91 26.90
CA MET A 172 -30.85 -60.81 26.24
C MET A 172 -31.60 -59.47 26.31
N ALA A 173 -32.85 -59.48 26.76
CA ALA A 173 -33.69 -58.27 26.88
C ALA A 173 -33.47 -57.46 28.18
N ASN A 174 -32.47 -57.82 29.00
CA ASN A 174 -32.01 -57.03 30.15
C ASN A 174 -30.49 -56.80 30.13
N ARG A 175 -29.88 -56.87 28.95
CA ARG A 175 -28.57 -56.26 28.72
C ARG A 175 -28.75 -55.19 27.64
N ALA A 176 -29.16 -53.99 28.07
CA ALA A 176 -28.27 -52.87 27.74
C ALA A 176 -26.91 -53.33 28.26
N VAL A 177 -26.00 -53.75 27.38
CA VAL A 177 -24.75 -54.38 27.78
C VAL A 177 -24.04 -53.40 28.73
N PRO A 178 -23.94 -53.70 30.04
CA PRO A 178 -23.25 -52.81 30.96
C PRO A 178 -21.77 -52.90 30.58
N GLY A 179 -21.22 -51.79 30.09
CA GLY A 179 -19.87 -51.72 29.54
C GLY A 179 -19.78 -51.37 28.06
N LEU A 180 -20.90 -51.25 27.32
CA LEU A 180 -20.85 -50.75 25.94
C LEU A 180 -20.68 -49.23 25.84
N ASP A 181 -20.92 -48.42 26.87
CA ASP A 181 -20.54 -46.99 26.76
C ASP A 181 -19.04 -46.84 27.03
N GLU A 182 -18.56 -47.16 28.24
CA GLU A 182 -17.14 -46.95 28.57
C GLU A 182 -16.15 -47.82 27.78
N THR A 183 -16.45 -49.09 27.49
CA THR A 183 -15.51 -49.97 26.77
C THR A 183 -15.50 -49.64 25.28
N PHE A 184 -16.64 -49.27 24.70
CA PHE A 184 -16.71 -48.82 23.32
C PHE A 184 -16.03 -47.47 23.17
N GLU A 185 -16.36 -46.49 24.02
CA GLU A 185 -15.71 -45.19 24.02
C GLU A 185 -14.20 -45.33 24.15
N ARG A 186 -13.72 -46.19 25.05
CA ARG A 186 -12.28 -46.44 25.22
C ARG A 186 -11.66 -47.08 23.98
N ARG A 187 -12.34 -48.03 23.32
CA ARG A 187 -11.86 -48.66 22.08
C ARG A 187 -11.90 -47.70 20.89
N LEU A 188 -12.94 -46.88 20.80
CA LEU A 188 -13.10 -45.85 19.79
C LEU A 188 -12.04 -44.76 19.95
N LYS A 189 -11.81 -44.28 21.17
CA LYS A 189 -10.72 -43.34 21.49
C LYS A 189 -9.35 -43.91 21.18
N ALA A 190 -9.10 -45.19 21.50
CA ALA A 190 -7.85 -45.86 21.14
C ALA A 190 -7.67 -45.97 19.62
N TRP A 191 -8.70 -46.42 18.90
CA TRP A 191 -8.67 -46.51 17.43
C TRP A 191 -8.52 -45.15 16.76
N LEU A 192 -9.20 -44.12 17.27
CA LEU A 192 -9.05 -42.73 16.81
C LEU A 192 -7.61 -42.25 17.03
N SER A 193 -7.03 -42.46 18.20
CA SER A 193 -5.64 -42.10 18.47
C SER A 193 -4.66 -42.79 17.52
N ASP A 194 -4.89 -44.07 17.21
CA ASP A 194 -4.04 -44.84 16.28
C ASP A 194 -4.25 -44.42 14.81
N SER A 195 -5.46 -43.98 14.45
CA SER A 195 -5.85 -43.65 13.08
C SER A 195 -5.71 -42.17 12.74
N LEU A 196 -5.68 -41.29 13.73
CA LEU A 196 -5.63 -39.83 13.57
C LEU A 196 -4.46 -39.38 12.69
N PRO A 197 -3.21 -39.85 12.87
CA PRO A 197 -2.11 -39.47 11.98
C PRO A 197 -2.39 -39.80 10.51
N GLY A 198 -3.02 -40.94 10.23
CA GLY A 198 -3.39 -41.35 8.88
C GLY A 198 -4.55 -40.53 8.29
N LEU A 199 -5.51 -40.11 9.12
CA LEU A 199 -6.60 -39.21 8.71
C LEU A 199 -6.09 -37.80 8.40
N ILE A 200 -5.17 -37.29 9.21
CA ILE A 200 -4.52 -35.98 8.99
C ILE A 200 -3.72 -36.01 7.69
N SER A 201 -2.89 -37.04 7.47
CA SER A 201 -2.12 -37.16 6.22
C SER A 201 -2.99 -37.26 4.96
N ARG A 202 -4.14 -37.95 5.03
CA ARG A 202 -5.10 -38.00 3.92
C ARG A 202 -5.80 -36.67 3.71
N SER A 203 -6.11 -35.96 4.78
CA SER A 203 -6.69 -34.63 4.70
C SER A 203 -5.73 -33.62 4.07
N GLU A 204 -4.45 -33.71 4.44
CA GLU A 204 -3.37 -32.93 3.84
C GLU A 204 -3.26 -33.19 2.33
N GLN A 205 -3.22 -34.46 1.89
CA GLN A 205 -3.21 -34.83 0.48
C GLN A 205 -4.45 -34.34 -0.28
N PHE A 206 -5.62 -34.43 0.36
CA PHE A 206 -6.85 -33.89 -0.20
C PHE A 206 -6.76 -32.37 -0.36
N LEU A 207 -6.27 -31.64 0.63
CA LEU A 207 -6.10 -30.19 0.54
C LEU A 207 -5.08 -29.78 -0.52
N HIS A 208 -3.96 -30.51 -0.67
CA HIS A 208 -3.04 -30.25 -1.79
C HIS A 208 -3.68 -30.44 -3.16
N SER A 209 -4.62 -31.39 -3.27
CA SER A 209 -5.33 -31.66 -4.53
C SER A 209 -6.45 -30.64 -4.78
N ALA A 210 -7.21 -30.30 -3.74
CA ALA A 210 -8.32 -29.35 -3.79
C ALA A 210 -7.86 -27.88 -3.85
N LEU A 211 -6.66 -27.59 -3.35
CA LEU A 211 -5.98 -26.29 -3.46
C LEU A 211 -4.83 -26.37 -4.48
N SER A 212 -5.02 -27.15 -5.54
CA SER A 212 -4.12 -27.14 -6.68
C SER A 212 -4.21 -25.79 -7.40
N ASP A 213 -3.20 -25.48 -8.22
CA ASP A 213 -3.17 -24.20 -8.94
C ASP A 213 -4.40 -24.01 -9.84
N ASP A 214 -4.87 -25.08 -10.49
CA ASP A 214 -6.03 -25.02 -11.38
C ASP A 214 -7.35 -24.85 -10.60
N GLU A 215 -7.52 -25.57 -9.49
CA GLU A 215 -8.73 -25.45 -8.63
C GLU A 215 -8.80 -24.09 -7.93
N LEU A 216 -7.66 -23.57 -7.46
CA LEU A 216 -7.57 -22.22 -6.91
C LEU A 216 -7.86 -21.17 -7.98
N ARG A 217 -7.35 -21.39 -9.21
CA ARG A 217 -7.65 -20.49 -10.32
C ARG A 217 -9.14 -20.44 -10.59
N ASP A 218 -9.76 -21.60 -10.79
CA ASP A 218 -11.20 -21.68 -11.09
C ASP A 218 -12.05 -21.09 -9.96
N SER A 219 -11.67 -21.33 -8.70
CA SER A 219 -12.36 -20.79 -7.52
C SER A 219 -12.27 -19.26 -7.44
N VAL A 220 -11.07 -18.69 -7.60
CA VAL A 220 -10.86 -17.25 -7.57
C VAL A 220 -11.53 -16.58 -8.76
N MET A 221 -11.48 -17.20 -9.96
CA MET A 221 -12.14 -16.66 -11.14
C MET A 221 -13.67 -16.75 -11.06
N ALA A 222 -14.22 -17.79 -10.44
CA ALA A 222 -15.65 -17.88 -10.16
C ALA A 222 -16.09 -16.79 -9.17
N ALA A 223 -15.28 -16.55 -8.12
CA ALA A 223 -15.52 -15.44 -7.20
C ALA A 223 -15.43 -14.09 -7.94
N TRP A 224 -14.42 -13.91 -8.79
CA TRP A 224 -14.25 -12.70 -9.60
C TRP A 224 -15.49 -12.39 -10.44
N VAL A 225 -15.99 -13.36 -11.21
CA VAL A 225 -17.20 -13.21 -12.04
C VAL A 225 -18.41 -12.76 -11.20
N SER A 226 -18.49 -13.18 -9.94
CA SER A 226 -19.60 -12.80 -9.05
C SER A 226 -19.48 -11.39 -8.45
N LEU A 227 -18.29 -10.79 -8.53
CA LEU A 227 -17.95 -9.51 -7.90
C LEU A 227 -17.66 -8.40 -8.93
N GLU A 228 -17.24 -8.72 -10.15
CA GLU A 228 -16.77 -7.73 -11.14
C GLU A 228 -17.82 -6.67 -11.50
N ASP A 229 -19.10 -7.05 -11.53
CA ASP A 229 -20.22 -6.15 -11.82
C ASP A 229 -20.78 -5.44 -10.58
N ARG A 230 -20.29 -5.76 -9.37
CA ARG A 230 -20.72 -5.10 -8.15
C ARG A 230 -20.04 -3.75 -8.00
N THR A 231 -20.78 -2.78 -7.49
CA THR A 231 -20.25 -1.47 -7.14
C THR A 231 -19.39 -1.56 -5.90
N ILE A 232 -18.47 -0.61 -5.73
CA ILE A 232 -17.62 -0.58 -4.53
C ILE A 232 -18.46 -0.34 -3.26
N ALA A 233 -19.54 0.44 -3.35
CA ALA A 233 -20.50 0.60 -2.27
C ALA A 233 -21.12 -0.75 -1.83
N GLU A 234 -21.58 -1.59 -2.77
CA GLU A 234 -22.15 -2.91 -2.46
C GLU A 234 -21.11 -3.88 -1.87
N LEU A 235 -19.85 -3.75 -2.25
CA LEU A 235 -18.76 -4.53 -1.66
C LEU A 235 -18.44 -4.07 -0.23
N HIS A 236 -18.55 -2.78 0.07
CA HIS A 236 -18.37 -2.24 1.42
C HIS A 236 -19.48 -2.67 2.39
N GLU A 237 -20.75 -2.68 1.97
CA GLU A 237 -21.86 -3.14 2.83
C GLU A 237 -21.65 -4.56 3.36
N GLY A 238 -20.99 -5.43 2.59
CA GLY A 238 -20.67 -6.81 2.97
C GLY A 238 -19.55 -6.95 4.01
N LEU A 239 -18.77 -5.90 4.24
CA LEU A 239 -17.68 -5.88 5.23
C LEU A 239 -18.18 -5.53 6.64
N GLY A 240 -19.42 -5.04 6.79
CA GLY A 240 -19.96 -4.52 8.06
C GLY A 240 -19.44 -3.10 8.36
N ASP A 241 -19.83 -2.52 9.50
CA ASP A 241 -19.31 -1.23 10.00
C ASP A 241 -17.83 -1.35 10.43
N VAL A 242 -16.97 -1.79 9.51
CA VAL A 242 -15.52 -1.70 9.68
C VAL A 242 -15.19 -0.23 9.59
N GLU A 243 -14.99 0.39 10.75
CA GLU A 243 -14.50 1.75 10.85
C GLU A 243 -13.09 1.78 10.26
N LEU A 244 -12.98 2.04 8.95
CA LEU A 244 -11.71 2.20 8.23
C LEU A 244 -10.80 3.23 8.91
N GLN A 245 -11.39 4.16 9.66
CA GLN A 245 -10.70 5.07 10.59
C GLN A 245 -9.85 4.34 11.64
N GLU A 246 -10.35 3.28 12.28
CA GLU A 246 -9.58 2.51 13.28
C GLU A 246 -8.36 1.83 12.64
N PHE A 247 -8.49 1.34 11.40
CA PHE A 247 -7.37 0.77 10.65
C PHE A 247 -6.34 1.83 10.25
N VAL A 248 -6.78 3.04 9.88
CA VAL A 248 -5.88 4.18 9.59
C VAL A 248 -5.08 4.56 10.83
N VAL A 249 -5.72 4.62 12.00
CA VAL A 249 -5.05 4.90 13.28
C VAL A 249 -4.03 3.81 13.60
N LEU A 250 -4.42 2.53 13.52
CA LEU A 250 -3.53 1.40 13.77
C LEU A 250 -2.33 1.39 12.81
N GLY A 251 -2.57 1.62 11.52
CA GLY A 251 -1.53 1.71 10.49
C GLY A 251 -0.56 2.88 10.74
N TYR A 252 -1.10 4.02 11.20
CA TYR A 252 -0.29 5.18 11.57
C TYR A 252 0.58 4.91 12.80
N GLU A 253 0.04 4.30 13.85
CA GLU A 253 0.81 3.91 15.04
C GLU A 253 1.91 2.91 14.70
N PHE A 254 1.58 1.90 13.88
CA PHE A 254 2.57 0.97 13.33
C PHE A 254 3.68 1.72 12.61
N TRP A 255 3.34 2.62 11.68
CA TRP A 255 4.32 3.39 10.92
C TRP A 255 5.24 4.21 11.83
N LEU A 256 4.69 4.89 12.84
CA LEU A 256 5.46 5.69 13.79
C LEU A 256 6.50 4.89 14.56
N GLN A 257 6.19 3.64 14.88
CA GLN A 257 7.13 2.71 15.53
C GLN A 257 8.12 2.13 14.51
N PHE A 258 7.61 1.58 13.41
CA PHE A 258 8.37 0.90 12.38
C PHE A 258 9.47 1.77 11.78
N ARG A 259 9.17 3.01 11.42
CA ARG A 259 10.13 3.95 10.81
C ARG A 259 11.32 4.29 11.73
N LYS A 260 11.18 4.08 13.04
CA LYS A 260 12.26 4.27 14.04
C LYS A 260 13.09 3.02 14.28
N THR A 261 12.75 1.89 13.68
CA THR A 261 13.49 0.64 13.86
C THR A 261 14.79 0.65 13.06
N GLY A 262 15.82 -0.02 13.59
CA GLY A 262 17.05 -0.27 12.83
C GLY A 262 16.81 -1.14 11.59
N TYR A 263 15.70 -1.91 11.53
CA TYR A 263 15.32 -2.64 10.33
C TYR A 263 14.97 -1.68 9.18
N PHE A 264 14.07 -0.72 9.43
CA PHE A 264 13.69 0.28 8.43
C PHE A 264 14.90 1.09 7.94
N GLU A 265 15.76 1.54 8.87
CA GLU A 265 16.98 2.27 8.52
C GLU A 265 17.87 1.48 7.56
N ASN A 266 18.10 0.20 7.84
CA ASN A 266 18.93 -0.67 6.99
C ASN A 266 18.29 -0.93 5.63
N CYS A 267 16.95 -1.09 5.57
CA CYS A 267 16.23 -1.19 4.30
C CYS A 267 16.38 0.10 3.47
N ALA A 268 16.17 1.26 4.09
CA ALA A 268 16.33 2.55 3.41
C ALA A 268 17.75 2.73 2.87
N ARG A 269 18.77 2.41 3.70
CA ARG A 269 20.18 2.45 3.29
C ARG A 269 20.47 1.53 2.11
N ALA A 270 19.97 0.30 2.13
CA ALA A 270 20.15 -0.64 1.02
C ALA A 270 19.54 -0.11 -0.30
N VAL A 271 18.34 0.47 -0.23
CA VAL A 271 17.68 1.08 -1.40
C VAL A 271 18.45 2.29 -1.91
N VAL A 272 18.85 3.22 -1.04
CA VAL A 272 19.61 4.41 -1.44
C VAL A 272 20.96 3.99 -2.04
N SER A 273 21.69 3.07 -1.41
CA SER A 273 22.96 2.60 -1.96
C SER A 273 22.78 1.99 -3.35
N HIS A 274 21.74 1.17 -3.56
CA HIS A 274 21.46 0.60 -4.87
C HIS A 274 21.04 1.65 -5.92
N LEU A 275 20.30 2.69 -5.52
CA LEU A 275 19.96 3.82 -6.38
C LEU A 275 21.22 4.50 -6.93
N PHE A 276 22.21 4.74 -6.07
CA PHE A 276 23.48 5.36 -6.44
C PHE A 276 24.36 4.43 -7.30
N VAL A 277 24.30 3.12 -7.08
CA VAL A 277 24.93 2.15 -8.00
C VAL A 277 24.28 2.21 -9.40
N LYS A 278 22.95 2.33 -9.46
CA LYS A 278 22.19 2.32 -10.73
C LYS A 278 22.29 3.63 -11.50
N TYR A 279 22.26 4.77 -10.82
CA TYR A 279 22.13 6.11 -11.44
C TYR A 279 23.26 7.09 -11.11
N GLY A 280 24.15 6.78 -10.16
CA GLY A 280 25.15 7.71 -9.63
C GLY A 280 26.00 8.41 -10.71
N GLU A 281 26.46 7.64 -11.70
CA GLU A 281 27.29 8.12 -12.81
C GLU A 281 26.50 8.43 -14.10
N ARG A 282 25.17 8.32 -14.06
CA ARG A 282 24.30 8.58 -15.21
C ARG A 282 23.78 10.01 -15.19
N PRO A 283 23.45 10.60 -16.36
CA PRO A 283 22.75 11.88 -16.41
C PRO A 283 21.49 11.89 -15.56
N LEU A 284 21.18 13.02 -14.94
CA LEU A 284 19.96 13.17 -14.13
C LEU A 284 18.70 12.91 -14.93
N THR A 285 18.70 13.22 -16.22
CA THR A 285 17.57 12.96 -17.12
C THR A 285 17.25 11.47 -17.26
N ASP A 286 18.23 10.57 -17.10
CA ASP A 286 17.97 9.12 -17.11
C ASP A 286 17.11 8.73 -15.90
N LEU A 287 17.46 9.24 -14.71
CA LEU A 287 16.68 8.98 -13.50
C LEU A 287 15.28 9.61 -13.59
N LEU A 288 15.19 10.86 -14.05
CA LEU A 288 13.91 11.55 -14.22
C LEU A 288 13.01 10.81 -15.22
N GLY A 289 13.56 10.41 -16.37
CA GLY A 289 12.84 9.67 -17.40
C GLY A 289 12.33 8.31 -16.94
N ASP A 290 13.16 7.54 -16.23
CA ASP A 290 12.75 6.24 -15.65
C ASP A 290 11.63 6.39 -14.61
N MET A 291 11.53 7.56 -13.95
CA MET A 291 10.45 7.91 -13.02
C MET A 291 9.22 8.53 -13.71
N GLY A 292 9.22 8.65 -15.04
CA GLY A 292 8.13 9.26 -15.82
C GLY A 292 8.11 10.79 -15.79
N VAL A 293 9.15 11.44 -15.24
CA VAL A 293 9.28 12.90 -15.19
C VAL A 293 9.96 13.38 -16.47
N SER A 294 9.16 13.98 -17.36
CA SER A 294 9.63 14.63 -18.59
C SER A 294 9.60 16.15 -18.47
N ARG A 295 10.29 16.83 -19.39
CA ARG A 295 10.25 18.29 -19.50
C ARG A 295 8.81 18.78 -19.69
N GLU A 296 8.03 18.07 -20.49
CA GLU A 296 6.64 18.40 -20.79
C GLU A 296 5.77 18.29 -19.54
N VAL A 297 5.98 17.25 -18.72
CA VAL A 297 5.30 17.09 -17.43
C VAL A 297 5.64 18.23 -16.49
N VAL A 298 6.93 18.58 -16.34
CA VAL A 298 7.34 19.70 -15.48
C VAL A 298 6.74 21.03 -15.95
N MET A 299 6.70 21.27 -17.26
CA MET A 299 6.08 22.49 -17.80
C MET A 299 4.57 22.53 -17.54
N ALA A 300 3.87 21.40 -17.65
CA ALA A 300 2.45 21.31 -17.34
C ALA A 300 2.16 21.68 -15.87
N GLU A 301 2.98 21.20 -14.93
CA GLU A 301 2.86 21.55 -13.51
C GLU A 301 3.21 23.01 -13.23
N ILE A 302 4.19 23.57 -13.94
CA ILE A 302 4.51 25.01 -13.87
C ILE A 302 3.31 25.85 -14.32
N ASP A 303 2.68 25.48 -15.43
CA ASP A 303 1.50 26.16 -15.96
C ASP A 303 0.30 26.04 -15.00
N ALA A 304 0.08 24.87 -14.41
CA ALA A 304 -1.06 24.58 -13.54
C ALA A 304 -0.95 25.18 -12.13
N TYR A 305 0.26 25.22 -11.56
CA TYR A 305 0.45 25.60 -10.15
C TYR A 305 1.39 26.79 -9.97
N ALA A 306 2.58 26.76 -10.56
CA ALA A 306 3.60 27.78 -10.27
C ALA A 306 3.18 29.17 -10.76
N ILE A 307 2.65 29.28 -11.98
CA ILE A 307 2.22 30.56 -12.56
C ILE A 307 1.07 31.19 -11.74
N PRO A 308 -0.03 30.47 -11.43
CA PRO A 308 -1.09 31.02 -10.57
C PRO A 308 -0.59 31.47 -9.20
N VAL A 309 0.29 30.69 -8.56
CA VAL A 309 0.86 31.07 -7.25
C VAL A 309 1.70 32.35 -7.37
N ILE A 310 2.54 32.47 -8.39
CA ILE A 310 3.35 33.69 -8.62
C ILE A 310 2.43 34.89 -8.91
N ASP A 311 1.33 34.69 -9.64
CA ASP A 311 0.35 35.75 -9.90
C ASP A 311 -0.27 36.27 -8.60
N VAL A 312 -0.70 35.39 -7.70
CA VAL A 312 -1.21 35.77 -6.36
C VAL A 312 -0.12 36.49 -5.55
N LEU A 313 1.09 35.94 -5.48
CA LEU A 313 2.20 36.58 -4.75
C LEU A 313 2.58 37.95 -5.31
N ARG A 314 2.35 38.19 -6.60
CA ARG A 314 2.54 39.51 -7.20
C ARG A 314 1.43 40.47 -6.80
N GLU A 315 0.18 40.02 -6.81
CA GLU A 315 -0.99 40.82 -6.41
C GLU A 315 -0.91 41.25 -4.94
N GLU A 316 -0.45 40.35 -4.07
CA GLU A 316 -0.18 40.61 -2.65
C GLU A 316 1.09 41.45 -2.42
N GLY A 317 1.81 41.84 -3.48
CA GLY A 317 3.00 42.70 -3.41
C GLY A 317 4.28 42.00 -2.94
N TYR A 318 4.24 40.70 -2.65
CA TYR A 318 5.43 39.94 -2.23
C TYR A 318 6.52 39.95 -3.30
N VAL A 319 6.16 39.75 -4.57
CA VAL A 319 7.13 39.71 -5.69
C VAL A 319 7.85 41.06 -5.84
N GLU A 320 7.14 42.18 -5.70
CA GLU A 320 7.77 43.51 -5.72
C GLU A 320 8.76 43.68 -4.58
N ALA A 321 8.33 43.33 -3.37
CA ALA A 321 9.17 43.42 -2.17
C ALA A 321 10.43 42.55 -2.30
N LEU A 322 10.30 41.34 -2.87
CA LEU A 322 11.41 40.43 -3.15
C LEU A 322 12.41 41.03 -4.15
N ILE A 323 11.94 41.49 -5.32
CA ILE A 323 12.78 42.10 -6.35
C ILE A 323 13.52 43.31 -5.77
N ARG A 324 12.80 44.20 -5.10
CA ARG A 324 13.37 45.40 -4.48
C ARG A 324 14.41 45.04 -3.42
N ARG A 325 14.15 44.03 -2.58
CA ARG A 325 15.10 43.53 -1.57
C ARG A 325 16.39 43.02 -2.21
N ARG A 326 16.31 42.37 -3.38
CA ARG A 326 17.47 41.84 -4.10
C ARG A 326 18.25 42.90 -4.88
N LEU A 327 17.56 43.87 -5.49
CA LEU A 327 18.17 44.91 -6.32
C LEU A 327 18.74 46.08 -5.49
N ALA A 328 18.05 46.49 -4.41
CA ALA A 328 18.44 47.67 -3.65
C ALA A 328 19.89 47.67 -3.13
N PRO A 329 20.48 46.54 -2.65
CA PRO A 329 21.88 46.50 -2.24
C PRO A 329 22.86 46.89 -3.35
N PHE A 330 22.61 46.48 -4.59
CA PHE A 330 23.46 46.84 -5.74
C PHE A 330 23.43 48.35 -5.99
N TYR A 331 22.25 48.96 -6.12
CA TYR A 331 22.11 50.40 -6.37
C TYR A 331 22.60 51.27 -5.20
N LYS A 332 22.62 50.72 -3.97
CA LYS A 332 23.19 51.38 -2.79
C LYS A 332 24.70 51.17 -2.63
N SER A 333 25.29 50.23 -3.38
CA SER A 333 26.71 49.89 -3.25
C SER A 333 27.63 51.06 -3.63
N ALA A 334 28.82 51.07 -3.04
CA ALA A 334 29.85 52.07 -3.38
C ALA A 334 30.28 51.96 -4.86
N ALA A 335 30.32 50.74 -5.41
CA ALA A 335 30.69 50.49 -6.80
C ALA A 335 29.69 51.12 -7.78
N ALA A 336 28.40 50.83 -7.62
CA ALA A 336 27.35 51.42 -8.47
C ALA A 336 27.32 52.95 -8.32
N ARG A 337 27.41 53.47 -7.08
CA ARG A 337 27.45 54.91 -6.84
C ARG A 337 28.66 55.59 -7.47
N LYS A 338 29.84 54.96 -7.48
CA LYS A 338 31.04 55.52 -8.09
C LYS A 338 30.89 55.67 -9.60
N ILE A 339 30.33 54.66 -10.28
CA ILE A 339 30.05 54.71 -11.72
C ILE A 339 29.03 55.83 -12.01
N LEU A 340 27.91 55.84 -11.29
CA LEU A 340 26.87 56.87 -11.44
C LEU A 340 27.33 58.28 -11.03
N GLN A 341 28.46 58.41 -10.32
CA GLN A 341 29.08 59.69 -9.99
C GLN A 341 30.00 60.20 -11.09
N GLN A 342 30.57 59.32 -11.94
CA GLN A 342 31.51 59.67 -13.01
C GLN A 342 30.80 60.21 -14.27
N GLU A 343 29.52 59.90 -14.47
CA GLU A 343 28.75 60.28 -15.68
C GLU A 343 27.81 61.49 -15.49
N ALA A 344 27.96 62.26 -14.40
CA ALA A 344 27.20 63.49 -14.14
C ALA A 344 28.12 64.62 -13.67
#